data_AF-A0A2A5CTD4-F1
#
_entry.id   AF-A0A2A5CTD4-F1
#
_cell.length_a   1.000
_cell.length_b   1.000
_cell.length_c   1.000
_cell.angle_alpha   90.00
_cell.angle_beta   90.00
_cell.angle_gamma   90.00
#
_symmetry.space_group_name_H-M   'P 1'
#
loop_
_entity.id
_entity.type
_entity.pdbx_description
1 polymer ?
#
loop_
_entity_poly.entity_id
_entity_poly.type
_entity_poly.pdbx_seq_one_letter_code
_entity_poly.pdbx_strand_id
1 'polypeptide(L)'
;MTIENLGSNYSNSPAVDNKSAGKPIAITSTHDVEGEGEGFRVSAGKNVTYLMMPKRFTPGEIERFQHLIQPIKESSGHAGLTDIEEYKDQMEGMANARDYKAIVRVNGKIVAMYQQEGGVTSTNTVGNIVRSIGANVDALVEQLRKKYGSSVSVENYSLNQGPTRTEAFEMFNGRSFANFVDSEVHSRQQDLAEHQRLIAKSQLKRNQFNQVAQSAVFRVNGNAVGSISDKGYVTINAPNLIQETDSSGLERESIKGFFHWGSMNNTDSLTVESMLRKVFGDAVDVESFAEGSMPTRGEVGEQSRRQFMNRYVEIEGRHSISRA
;
A
#
# COMPACT_ATOMS: atom_id res chain seq x y z
N MET A 1 72.82 -9.35 -13.17
CA MET A 1 71.73 -8.62 -13.84
C MET A 1 70.61 -8.47 -12.84
N THR A 2 70.19 -7.22 -12.57
CA THR A 2 69.11 -6.78 -11.66
C THR A 2 69.41 -6.97 -10.16
N ILE A 3 70.12 -6.08 -9.46
CA ILE A 3 69.72 -4.77 -8.86
C ILE A 3 68.46 -4.92 -7.97
N GLU A 4 68.65 -5.17 -6.66
CA GLU A 4 68.40 -4.25 -5.51
C GLU A 4 66.90 -4.05 -5.18
N ASN A 5 66.42 -3.86 -3.94
CA ASN A 5 66.99 -3.79 -2.61
C ASN A 5 65.85 -3.94 -1.58
N LEU A 6 66.20 -4.42 -0.39
CA LEU A 6 65.76 -4.03 0.97
C LEU A 6 64.31 -3.56 1.19
N GLY A 7 63.54 -4.30 2.00
CA GLY A 7 63.29 -3.91 3.40
C GLY A 7 61.93 -3.18 3.51
N SER A 8 61.11 -3.27 4.54
CA SER A 8 61.22 -3.79 5.90
C SER A 8 59.81 -3.75 6.51
N ASN A 9 59.49 -4.77 7.31
CA ASN A 9 58.79 -4.77 8.61
C ASN A 9 57.57 -3.88 8.97
N TYR A 10 56.67 -4.52 9.74
CA TYR A 10 55.57 -4.02 10.59
C TYR A 10 54.32 -3.49 9.84
N SER A 11 53.08 -3.66 10.28
CA SER A 11 52.49 -4.06 11.57
C SER A 11 51.06 -4.56 11.36
N ASN A 12 50.58 -5.38 12.30
CA ASN A 12 49.19 -5.77 12.53
C ASN A 12 48.20 -4.58 12.52
N SER A 13 47.05 -4.78 11.87
CA SER A 13 45.74 -4.45 12.47
C SER A 13 44.61 -5.21 11.75
N PRO A 14 43.76 -5.94 12.48
CA PRO A 14 42.60 -6.63 11.92
C PRO A 14 41.45 -5.65 11.63
N ALA A 15 40.56 -6.11 10.75
CA ALA A 15 39.35 -5.44 10.28
C ALA A 15 38.55 -4.76 11.40
N VAL A 16 38.25 -3.46 11.22
CA VAL A 16 37.26 -2.75 12.02
C VAL A 16 35.97 -2.63 11.20
N ASP A 17 34.98 -3.33 11.74
CA ASP A 17 33.57 -3.43 11.39
C ASP A 17 32.94 -2.03 11.25
N ASN A 18 32.66 -1.59 10.02
CA ASN A 18 32.03 -0.30 9.76
C ASN A 18 30.49 -0.43 9.83
N LYS A 19 30.00 -0.79 11.02
CA LYS A 19 28.57 -0.74 11.39
C LYS A 19 28.25 0.59 12.06
N SER A 20 27.76 1.56 11.29
CA SER A 20 26.60 2.39 11.65
C SER A 20 26.39 3.52 10.63
N ALA A 21 26.10 3.17 9.38
CA ALA A 21 25.33 4.07 8.52
C ALA A 21 23.87 3.90 8.93
N GLY A 22 23.34 4.85 9.70
CA GLY A 22 21.94 4.88 10.12
C GLY A 22 21.04 4.91 8.89
N LYS A 23 20.44 3.75 8.58
CA LYS A 23 19.34 3.64 7.63
C LYS A 23 18.19 4.56 8.10
N PRO A 24 17.46 5.23 7.19
CA PRO A 24 16.18 5.81 7.54
C PRO A 24 15.28 4.70 8.10
N ILE A 25 14.58 5.01 9.20
CA ILE A 25 13.67 4.09 9.87
C ILE A 25 12.51 3.82 8.91
N ALA A 26 12.64 2.76 8.11
CA ALA A 26 11.51 2.07 7.53
C ALA A 26 10.83 1.31 8.67
N ILE A 27 9.54 1.56 8.88
CA ILE A 27 8.70 0.72 9.73
C ILE A 27 8.47 -0.57 8.95
N THR A 28 9.42 -1.50 9.05
CA THR A 28 9.28 -2.86 8.54
C THR A 28 8.64 -3.71 9.63
N SER A 29 7.38 -4.06 9.42
CA SER A 29 6.73 -5.19 10.08
C SER A 29 7.51 -6.46 9.70
N THR A 30 8.37 -6.93 10.59
CA THR A 30 8.97 -8.27 10.52
C THR A 30 7.87 -9.32 10.51
N HIS A 31 7.90 -10.23 9.53
CA HIS A 31 7.73 -11.68 9.68
C HIS A 31 8.20 -12.33 8.36
N ASP A 32 9.46 -12.76 8.35
CA ASP A 32 9.98 -13.68 7.34
C ASP A 32 9.50 -15.09 7.65
N VAL A 33 8.90 -15.76 6.67
CA VAL A 33 8.95 -17.22 6.54
C VAL A 33 9.17 -17.52 5.06
N GLU A 34 10.38 -18.00 4.77
CA GLU A 34 10.79 -18.57 3.49
C GLU A 34 9.84 -19.68 3.02
N GLY A 35 9.52 -19.67 1.73
CA GLY A 35 8.70 -20.69 1.08
C GLY A 35 8.36 -20.26 -0.33
N GLU A 36 9.17 -20.70 -1.29
CA GLU A 36 8.91 -20.55 -2.72
C GLU A 36 7.55 -21.13 -3.10
N GLY A 37 6.71 -20.30 -3.72
CA GLY A 37 5.35 -20.66 -4.15
C GLY A 37 4.36 -19.53 -3.84
N GLU A 38 4.44 -18.41 -4.57
CA GLU A 38 3.49 -17.29 -4.45
C GLU A 38 2.10 -17.65 -5.04
N GLY A 39 1.40 -18.56 -4.38
CA GLY A 39 -0.05 -18.52 -4.27
C GLY A 39 -0.41 -17.55 -3.14
N PHE A 40 -1.47 -16.76 -3.32
CA PHE A 40 -2.04 -15.92 -2.26
C PHE A 40 -2.24 -16.75 -0.97
N ARG A 41 -1.33 -16.62 0.01
CA ARG A 41 -1.54 -17.13 1.37
C ARG A 41 -2.52 -16.19 2.06
N VAL A 42 -3.81 -16.50 1.93
CA VAL A 42 -4.80 -16.03 2.91
C VAL A 42 -4.54 -16.86 4.16
N SER A 43 -3.82 -16.28 5.13
CA SER A 43 -3.68 -16.84 6.47
C SER A 43 -5.07 -17.06 7.07
N ALA A 44 -5.19 -18.03 7.97
CA ALA A 44 -6.43 -18.60 8.53
C ALA A 44 -7.34 -17.63 9.32
N GLY A 45 -7.64 -16.45 8.79
CA GLY A 45 -8.72 -15.59 9.24
C GLY A 45 -10.06 -16.23 8.85
N LYS A 46 -11.03 -16.22 9.77
CA LYS A 46 -12.40 -16.62 9.48
C LYS A 46 -12.92 -15.70 8.36
N ASN A 47 -13.19 -16.24 7.17
CA ASN A 47 -13.82 -15.49 6.09
C ASN A 47 -15.27 -15.17 6.49
N VAL A 48 -15.53 -13.91 6.86
CA VAL A 48 -16.85 -13.40 7.30
C VAL A 48 -17.59 -12.65 6.19
N THR A 49 -17.17 -12.77 4.92
CA THR A 49 -17.85 -12.09 3.80
C THR A 49 -19.34 -12.43 3.74
N TYR A 50 -19.73 -13.64 4.12
CA TYR A 50 -21.13 -14.07 4.20
C TYR A 50 -21.97 -13.33 5.26
N LEU A 51 -21.34 -12.66 6.24
CA LEU A 51 -22.03 -11.83 7.25
C LEU A 51 -22.18 -10.38 6.80
N MET A 52 -21.55 -9.97 5.70
CA MET A 52 -21.66 -8.60 5.20
C MET A 52 -23.10 -8.35 4.74
N MET A 53 -23.74 -7.29 5.24
CA MET A 53 -25.02 -6.87 4.66
C MET A 53 -24.79 -6.47 3.19
N PRO A 54 -25.71 -6.81 2.26
CA PRO A 54 -25.77 -6.12 0.99
C PRO A 54 -26.04 -4.65 1.36
N LYS A 55 -24.99 -3.82 1.32
CA LYS A 55 -25.12 -2.40 1.65
C LYS A 55 -26.22 -1.83 0.75
N ARG A 56 -27.23 -1.22 1.36
CA ARG A 56 -28.13 -0.31 0.64
C ARG A 56 -27.26 0.87 0.22
N PHE A 57 -26.77 0.85 -1.01
CA PHE A 57 -26.02 1.95 -1.58
C PHE A 57 -27.00 2.95 -2.15
N THR A 58 -27.14 4.11 -1.54
CA THR A 58 -27.90 5.20 -2.15
C THR A 58 -27.40 5.46 -3.59
N PRO A 59 -28.23 5.98 -4.51
CA PRO A 59 -27.78 6.31 -5.87
C PRO A 59 -26.49 7.15 -5.92
N GLY A 60 -26.31 8.07 -4.95
CA GLY A 60 -25.07 8.84 -4.78
C GLY A 60 -23.88 8.05 -4.23
N GLU A 61 -24.11 6.93 -3.55
CA GLU A 61 -23.06 5.96 -3.22
C GLU A 61 -22.71 5.09 -4.42
N ILE A 62 -23.67 4.69 -5.28
CA ILE A 62 -23.41 3.92 -6.51
C ILE A 62 -22.46 4.68 -7.45
N GLU A 63 -22.65 6.00 -7.62
CA GLU A 63 -21.69 6.87 -8.32
C GLU A 63 -20.32 6.90 -7.62
N ARG A 64 -20.27 6.92 -6.28
CA ARG A 64 -19.01 6.83 -5.53
C ARG A 64 -18.34 5.44 -5.65
N PHE A 65 -19.11 4.37 -5.81
CA PHE A 65 -18.61 3.00 -6.01
C PHE A 65 -18.18 2.73 -7.45
N GLN A 66 -18.66 3.49 -8.44
CA GLN A 66 -18.09 3.44 -9.79
C GLN A 66 -16.60 3.83 -9.79
N HIS A 67 -16.16 4.70 -8.87
CA HIS A 67 -14.74 5.04 -8.68
C HIS A 67 -13.94 3.94 -7.97
N LEU A 68 -14.56 3.13 -7.11
CA LEU A 68 -13.95 1.95 -6.46
C LEU A 68 -13.84 0.73 -7.39
N ILE A 69 -14.52 0.78 -8.55
CA ILE A 69 -14.53 -0.27 -9.59
C ILE A 69 -13.82 0.23 -10.87
N GLN A 70 -13.23 1.43 -10.86
CA GLN A 70 -12.22 1.79 -11.84
C GLN A 70 -10.97 0.93 -11.61
N PRO A 71 -10.25 0.50 -12.68
CA PRO A 71 -8.96 -0.18 -12.52
C PRO A 71 -8.11 0.72 -11.65
N ILE A 72 -7.74 0.24 -10.44
CA ILE A 72 -6.97 0.94 -9.39
C ILE A 72 -6.66 2.36 -9.85
N LYS A 73 -7.63 3.28 -9.72
CA LYS A 73 -7.33 4.68 -9.93
C LYS A 73 -6.48 5.03 -8.73
N GLU A 74 -5.16 4.96 -8.90
CA GLU A 74 -4.13 5.88 -8.38
C GLU A 74 -4.48 6.59 -7.06
N SER A 75 -5.12 5.90 -6.12
CA SER A 75 -5.56 6.44 -4.83
C SER A 75 -4.72 5.86 -3.71
N SER A 76 -3.42 5.81 -3.97
CA SER A 76 -2.39 5.65 -2.96
C SER A 76 -1.41 6.76 -3.28
N GLY A 77 -1.22 7.70 -2.34
CA GLY A 77 -0.49 8.96 -2.52
C GLY A 77 0.90 8.78 -3.11
N HIS A 78 0.95 8.65 -4.43
CA HIS A 78 2.14 8.43 -5.21
C HIS A 78 2.24 9.62 -6.16
N ALA A 79 3.36 10.31 -6.03
CA ALA A 79 3.69 11.49 -6.80
C ALA A 79 3.60 11.15 -8.30
N GLY A 80 2.68 11.80 -9.01
CA GLY A 80 2.72 11.82 -10.47
C GLY A 80 3.98 12.55 -10.96
N LEU A 81 4.30 12.47 -12.25
CA LEU A 81 5.45 13.21 -12.82
C LEU A 81 5.39 14.71 -12.50
N THR A 82 4.20 15.30 -12.54
CA THR A 82 3.95 16.69 -12.13
C THR A 82 4.31 16.95 -10.67
N ASP A 83 4.03 16.01 -9.76
CA ASP A 83 4.39 16.13 -8.33
C ASP A 83 5.91 15.96 -8.12
N ILE A 84 6.60 15.20 -8.99
CA ILE A 84 8.07 15.08 -8.96
C ILE A 84 8.74 16.38 -9.44
N GLU A 85 8.22 16.99 -10.50
CA GLU A 85 8.69 18.30 -10.99
C GLU A 85 8.38 19.42 -9.99
N GLU A 86 7.16 19.46 -9.45
CA GLU A 86 6.78 20.40 -8.39
C GLU A 86 7.66 20.23 -7.14
N TYR A 87 7.97 18.99 -6.75
CA TYR A 87 8.91 18.73 -5.65
C TYR A 87 10.31 19.29 -5.94
N LYS A 88 10.82 19.09 -7.16
CA LYS A 88 12.12 19.63 -7.56
C LYS A 88 12.11 21.16 -7.52
N ASP A 89 11.12 21.78 -8.15
CA ASP A 89 10.96 23.24 -8.20
C ASP A 89 10.79 23.83 -6.80
N GLN A 90 10.07 23.16 -5.91
CA GLN A 90 9.94 23.58 -4.51
C GLN A 90 11.28 23.54 -3.78
N MET A 91 12.04 22.44 -3.93
CA MET A 91 13.36 22.29 -3.30
C MET A 91 14.36 23.32 -3.81
N GLU A 92 14.38 23.57 -5.12
CA GLU A 92 15.23 24.58 -5.75
C GLU A 92 14.79 26.01 -5.39
N GLY A 93 13.48 26.29 -5.37
CA GLY A 93 12.93 27.59 -5.00
C GLY A 93 13.24 27.99 -3.55
N MET A 94 13.35 27.01 -2.65
CA MET A 94 13.71 27.25 -1.24
C MET A 94 15.23 27.27 -0.98
N ALA A 95 16.06 26.86 -1.94
CA ALA A 95 17.50 26.65 -1.75
C ALA A 95 18.24 27.87 -1.18
N ASN A 96 17.88 29.06 -1.66
CA ASN A 96 18.53 30.32 -1.30
C ASN A 96 17.93 31.03 -0.08
N ALA A 97 16.87 30.47 0.53
CA ALA A 97 16.26 31.06 1.71
C ALA A 97 17.25 31.10 2.89
N ARG A 98 17.28 32.22 3.62
CA ARG A 98 18.15 32.47 4.79
C ARG A 98 17.32 32.56 6.07
N ASP A 99 16.65 31.47 6.40
CA ASP A 99 15.64 31.40 7.45
C ASP A 99 16.12 30.67 8.72
N TYR A 100 17.42 30.49 8.92
CA TYR A 100 17.94 29.94 10.17
C TYR A 100 18.07 31.00 11.26
N LYS A 101 17.64 30.64 12.47
CA LYS A 101 17.80 31.38 13.72
C LYS A 101 19.06 30.98 14.46
N ALA A 102 19.37 29.68 14.49
CA ALA A 102 20.54 29.19 15.20
C ALA A 102 21.08 27.87 14.63
N ILE A 103 22.39 27.68 14.73
CA ILE A 103 23.08 26.41 14.48
C ILE A 103 23.83 26.02 15.75
N VAL A 104 23.61 24.78 16.21
CA VAL A 104 24.24 24.24 17.42
C VAL A 104 25.24 23.17 17.04
N ARG A 105 26.46 23.29 17.55
CA ARG A 105 27.57 22.35 17.32
C ARG A 105 28.05 21.69 18.61
N VAL A 106 28.52 20.46 18.49
CA VAL A 106 29.23 19.72 19.53
C VAL A 106 30.50 19.16 18.92
N ASN A 107 31.66 19.46 19.52
CA ASN A 107 32.97 19.06 18.98
C ASN A 107 33.16 19.49 17.51
N GLY A 108 32.71 20.71 17.16
CA GLY A 108 32.77 21.26 15.79
C GLY A 108 31.73 20.72 14.81
N LYS A 109 31.02 19.64 15.12
CA LYS A 109 29.99 19.05 14.25
C LYS A 109 28.61 19.64 14.54
N ILE A 110 27.84 19.96 13.50
CA ILE A 110 26.46 20.43 13.67
C ILE A 110 25.60 19.29 14.21
N VAL A 111 24.88 19.54 15.30
CA VAL A 111 23.96 18.58 15.90
C VAL A 111 22.50 19.00 15.78
N ALA A 112 22.22 20.29 15.63
CA ALA A 112 20.89 20.83 15.40
C ALA A 112 20.92 22.18 14.67
N MET A 113 19.88 22.46 13.89
CA MET A 113 19.64 23.71 13.18
C MET A 113 18.19 24.15 13.43
N TYR A 114 18.01 25.41 13.80
CA TYR A 114 16.71 26.01 14.14
C TYR A 114 16.35 27.07 13.12
N GLN A 115 15.16 26.98 12.56
CA GLN A 115 14.58 27.97 11.66
C GLN A 115 13.91 29.10 12.45
N GLN A 116 13.78 30.28 11.83
CA GLN A 116 13.11 31.45 12.39
C GLN A 116 11.62 31.16 12.67
N GLU A 117 10.98 30.34 11.84
CA GLU A 117 9.58 29.91 11.99
C GLU A 117 9.39 28.74 12.98
N GLY A 118 10.45 28.33 13.68
CA GLY A 118 10.39 27.31 14.73
C GLY A 118 10.62 25.87 14.29
N GLY A 119 10.87 25.63 12.99
CA GLY A 119 11.33 24.32 12.50
C GLY A 119 12.69 23.93 13.08
N VAL A 120 12.89 22.64 13.36
CA VAL A 120 14.16 22.13 13.90
C VAL A 120 14.61 20.89 13.13
N THR A 121 15.82 20.93 12.60
CA THR A 121 16.52 19.76 12.06
C THR A 121 17.58 19.32 13.05
N SER A 122 17.67 18.03 13.38
CA SER A 122 18.63 17.54 14.36
C SER A 122 19.16 16.15 14.07
N THR A 123 20.35 15.85 14.58
CA THR A 123 20.94 14.51 14.52
C THR A 123 20.25 13.58 15.52
N ASN A 124 20.27 12.28 15.26
CA ASN A 124 19.71 11.27 16.16
C ASN A 124 20.27 11.35 17.59
N THR A 125 21.53 11.77 17.73
CA THR A 125 22.21 11.93 19.02
C THR A 125 21.52 12.93 19.95
N VAL A 126 20.87 13.95 19.40
CA VAL A 126 20.18 15.00 20.18
C VAL A 126 18.67 15.02 19.92
N GLY A 127 18.16 14.19 19.01
CA GLY A 127 16.74 14.16 18.62
C GLY A 127 15.77 13.90 19.78
N ASN A 128 16.16 13.10 20.78
CA ASN A 128 15.33 12.90 21.98
C ASN A 128 15.25 14.16 22.85
N ILE A 129 16.34 14.93 22.93
CA ILE A 129 16.39 16.19 23.68
C ILE A 129 15.56 17.24 22.93
N VAL A 130 15.75 17.36 21.62
CA VAL A 130 14.98 18.29 20.77
C VAL A 130 13.48 18.00 20.84
N ARG A 131 13.08 16.72 20.84
CA ARG A 131 11.66 16.34 20.97
C ARG A 131 11.04 16.74 22.31
N SER A 132 11.81 16.76 23.40
CA SER A 132 11.26 17.11 24.73
C SER A 132 11.19 18.62 24.97
N ILE A 133 12.11 19.40 24.40
CA ILE A 133 12.20 20.86 24.62
C ILE A 133 11.63 21.69 23.45
N GLY A 134 11.36 21.06 22.31
CA GLY A 134 10.88 21.73 21.10
C GLY A 134 11.88 22.72 20.51
N ALA A 135 11.37 23.87 20.03
CA ALA A 135 12.15 24.91 19.37
C ALA A 135 13.00 25.79 20.32
N ASN A 136 13.25 25.34 21.56
CA ASN A 136 13.99 26.10 22.57
C ASN A 136 15.52 25.84 22.48
N VAL A 137 16.22 26.75 21.81
CA VAL A 137 17.68 26.69 21.60
C VAL A 137 18.44 26.74 22.93
N ASP A 138 18.06 27.64 23.85
CA ASP A 138 18.77 27.84 25.11
C ASP A 138 18.69 26.59 25.99
N ALA A 139 17.52 25.97 26.05
CA ALA A 139 17.32 24.70 26.76
C ALA A 139 18.16 23.56 26.15
N LEU A 140 18.31 23.52 24.81
CA LEU A 140 19.17 22.53 24.17
C LEU A 140 20.63 22.75 24.56
N VAL A 141 21.11 23.99 24.44
CA VAL A 141 22.50 24.36 24.75
C VAL A 141 22.82 24.07 26.21
N GLU A 142 21.91 24.36 27.14
CA GLU A 142 22.10 24.03 28.57
C GLU A 142 22.27 22.52 28.79
N GLN A 143 21.39 21.69 28.22
CA GLN A 143 21.49 20.24 28.34
C GLN A 143 22.75 19.67 27.68
N LEU A 144 23.11 20.20 26.51
CA LEU A 144 24.34 19.77 25.83
C LEU A 144 25.58 20.18 26.61
N ARG A 145 25.61 21.38 27.23
CA ARG A 145 26.73 21.83 28.05
C ARG A 145 26.90 20.98 29.31
N LYS A 146 25.81 20.50 29.92
CA LYS A 146 25.88 19.54 31.04
C LYS A 146 26.61 18.25 30.66
N LYS A 147 26.51 17.81 29.39
CA LYS A 147 27.09 16.56 28.91
C LYS A 147 28.47 16.73 28.24
N TYR A 148 28.66 17.78 27.46
CA TYR A 148 29.82 17.98 26.58
C TYR A 148 30.68 19.20 26.96
N GLY A 149 30.30 19.94 28.01
CA GLY A 149 31.06 21.06 28.55
C GLY A 149 31.26 22.20 27.55
N SER A 150 32.49 22.70 27.49
CA SER A 150 32.92 23.80 26.61
C SER A 150 32.94 23.43 25.12
N SER A 151 32.77 22.16 24.77
CA SER A 151 32.77 21.70 23.38
C SER A 151 31.48 22.03 22.61
N VAL A 152 30.51 22.64 23.29
CA VAL A 152 29.24 23.09 22.72
C VAL A 152 29.36 24.54 22.28
N SER A 153 29.11 24.81 21.00
CA SER A 153 28.99 26.17 20.47
C SER A 153 27.64 26.39 19.81
N VAL A 154 27.19 27.65 19.84
CA VAL A 154 25.95 28.09 19.21
C VAL A 154 26.26 29.32 18.37
N GLU A 155 25.83 29.29 17.11
CA GLU A 155 25.86 30.42 16.19
C GLU A 155 24.42 30.93 16.07
N ASN A 156 24.17 32.17 16.47
CA ASN A 156 22.85 32.80 16.35
C ASN A 156 22.85 33.77 15.18
N TYR A 157 21.75 33.80 14.43
CA TYR A 157 21.60 34.63 13.26
C TYR A 157 20.37 35.53 13.39
N SER A 158 20.55 36.81 13.07
CA SER A 158 19.45 37.72 12.81
C SER A 158 18.73 37.32 11.52
N LEU A 159 17.52 37.86 11.33
CA LEU A 159 16.72 37.60 10.13
C LEU A 159 17.53 37.83 8.84
N ASN A 160 17.51 36.86 7.93
CA ASN A 160 18.22 36.86 6.64
C ASN A 160 19.76 36.93 6.71
N GLN A 161 20.37 36.79 7.88
CA GLN A 161 21.83 36.83 8.06
C GLN A 161 22.46 35.44 8.20
N GLY A 162 21.63 34.40 8.32
CA GLY A 162 22.10 33.01 8.43
C GLY A 162 22.56 32.43 7.09
N PRO A 163 23.11 31.19 7.10
CA PRO A 163 23.40 30.47 5.89
C PRO A 163 22.13 30.26 5.06
N THR A 164 22.28 30.07 3.75
CA THR A 164 21.20 29.58 2.91
C THR A 164 20.80 28.16 3.31
N ARG A 165 19.61 27.71 2.91
CA ARG A 165 19.21 26.31 3.10
C ARG A 165 20.16 25.32 2.45
N THR A 166 20.69 25.66 1.27
CA THR A 166 21.76 24.90 0.63
C THR A 166 22.99 24.81 1.52
N GLU A 167 23.55 25.95 1.94
CA GLU A 167 24.76 26.00 2.78
C GLU A 167 24.55 25.21 4.08
N ALA A 168 23.42 25.40 4.76
CA ALA A 168 23.08 24.70 5.99
C ALA A 168 22.94 23.19 5.78
N PHE A 169 22.29 22.76 4.70
CA PHE A 169 22.16 21.35 4.34
C PHE A 169 23.53 20.71 4.11
N GLU A 170 24.40 21.36 3.34
CA GLU A 170 25.72 20.84 3.00
C GLU A 170 26.63 20.77 4.23
N MET A 171 26.59 21.78 5.10
CA MET A 171 27.30 21.77 6.37
C MET A 171 26.80 20.65 7.31
N PHE A 172 25.49 20.36 7.31
CA PHE A 172 24.89 19.36 8.19
C PHE A 172 25.10 17.93 7.69
N ASN A 173 24.95 17.70 6.38
CA ASN A 173 24.95 16.37 5.78
C ASN A 173 26.30 15.98 5.18
N GLY A 174 27.21 16.93 4.94
CA GLY A 174 28.51 16.67 4.31
C GLY A 174 28.41 16.23 2.85
N ARG A 175 27.28 16.48 2.19
CA ARG A 175 27.03 16.18 0.77
C ARG A 175 26.33 17.36 0.10
N SER A 176 26.50 17.49 -1.22
CA SER A 176 25.88 18.58 -1.99
C SER A 176 24.36 18.52 -1.94
N PHE A 177 23.73 19.69 -1.81
CA PHE A 177 22.28 19.84 -1.88
C PHE A 177 21.74 19.48 -3.28
N ALA A 178 22.40 19.91 -4.34
CA ALA A 178 22.00 19.60 -5.72
C ALA A 178 21.99 18.09 -5.97
N ASN A 179 23.08 17.39 -5.58
CA ASN A 179 23.15 15.93 -5.71
C ASN A 179 22.07 15.22 -4.86
N PHE A 180 21.71 15.79 -3.71
CA PHE A 180 20.62 15.26 -2.91
C PHE A 180 19.28 15.39 -3.62
N VAL A 181 18.94 16.59 -4.12
CA VAL A 181 17.68 16.82 -4.86
C VAL A 181 17.60 15.91 -6.07
N ASP A 182 18.66 15.81 -6.87
CA ASP A 182 18.71 14.91 -8.02
C ASP A 182 18.53 13.44 -7.64
N SER A 183 19.13 13.00 -6.53
CA SER A 183 18.95 11.63 -6.04
C SER A 183 17.53 11.33 -5.57
N GLU A 184 16.86 12.30 -4.92
CA GLU A 184 15.47 12.17 -4.49
C GLU A 184 14.52 12.15 -5.68
N VAL A 185 14.73 13.03 -6.67
CA VAL A 185 13.97 13.05 -7.92
C VAL A 185 14.11 11.71 -8.65
N HIS A 186 15.34 11.21 -8.78
CA HIS A 186 15.58 9.93 -9.43
C HIS A 186 14.91 8.76 -8.69
N SER A 187 15.00 8.73 -7.35
CA SER A 187 14.33 7.72 -6.54
C SER A 187 12.81 7.74 -6.75
N ARG A 188 12.19 8.93 -6.75
CA ARG A 188 10.76 9.08 -6.97
C ARG A 188 10.33 8.62 -8.36
N GLN A 189 11.14 8.89 -9.39
CA GLN A 189 10.88 8.40 -10.75
C GLN A 189 10.94 6.87 -10.82
N GLN A 190 11.92 6.24 -10.14
CA GLN A 190 12.02 4.79 -10.06
C GLN A 190 10.82 4.18 -9.33
N ASP A 191 10.42 4.75 -8.19
CA ASP A 191 9.26 4.29 -7.43
C ASP A 191 7.97 4.39 -8.25
N LEU A 192 7.78 5.48 -8.99
CA LEU A 192 6.65 5.65 -9.91
C LEU A 192 6.65 4.58 -11.00
N ALA A 193 7.79 4.33 -11.64
CA ALA A 193 7.91 3.30 -12.67
C ALA A 193 7.63 1.89 -12.14
N GLU A 194 8.15 1.56 -10.96
CA GLU A 194 7.90 0.27 -10.31
C GLU A 194 6.42 0.12 -9.93
N HIS A 195 5.80 1.17 -9.39
CA HIS A 195 4.38 1.15 -9.08
C HIS A 195 3.52 0.95 -10.34
N GLN A 196 3.81 1.65 -11.43
CA GLN A 196 3.14 1.44 -12.72
C GLN A 196 3.31 0.00 -13.23
N ARG A 197 4.51 -0.57 -13.08
CA ARG A 197 4.77 -1.97 -13.42
C ARG A 197 3.95 -2.93 -12.57
N LEU A 198 3.83 -2.69 -11.27
CA LEU A 198 3.01 -3.50 -10.36
C LEU A 198 1.53 -3.42 -10.71
N ILE A 199 1.01 -2.23 -11.04
CA ILE A 199 -0.37 -2.06 -11.53
C ILE A 199 -0.56 -2.87 -12.82
N ALA A 200 0.32 -2.70 -13.81
CA ALA A 200 0.22 -3.41 -15.08
C ALA A 200 0.27 -4.94 -14.89
N LYS A 201 1.16 -5.43 -14.02
CA LYS A 201 1.27 -6.86 -13.65
C LYS A 201 -0.02 -7.35 -12.97
N SER A 202 -0.59 -6.55 -12.07
CA SER A 202 -1.84 -6.87 -11.39
C SER A 202 -3.02 -6.92 -12.37
N GLN A 203 -3.12 -5.95 -13.28
CA GLN A 203 -4.12 -5.92 -14.34
C GLN A 203 -3.98 -7.12 -15.28
N LEU A 204 -2.77 -7.48 -15.69
CA LEU A 204 -2.51 -8.65 -16.53
C LEU A 204 -2.95 -9.94 -15.81
N LYS A 205 -2.57 -10.12 -14.55
CA LYS A 205 -3.00 -11.27 -13.73
C LYS A 205 -4.53 -11.31 -13.61
N ARG A 206 -5.18 -10.18 -13.38
CA ARG A 206 -6.66 -10.07 -13.31
C ARG A 206 -7.30 -10.45 -14.65
N ASN A 207 -6.75 -9.99 -15.76
CA ASN A 207 -7.24 -10.32 -17.10
C ASN A 207 -7.10 -11.81 -17.40
N GLN A 208 -5.95 -12.41 -17.10
CA GLN A 208 -5.72 -13.85 -17.22
C GLN A 208 -6.72 -14.65 -16.39
N PHE A 209 -6.96 -14.22 -15.15
CA PHE A 209 -7.92 -14.86 -14.25
C PHE A 209 -9.36 -14.73 -14.74
N ASN A 210 -9.72 -13.58 -15.32
CA ASN A 210 -11.04 -13.35 -15.90
C ASN A 210 -11.25 -14.13 -17.22
N GLN A 211 -10.19 -14.48 -17.94
CA GLN A 211 -10.25 -15.25 -19.18
C GLN A 211 -10.38 -16.76 -18.95
N VAL A 212 -10.37 -17.24 -17.70
CA VAL A 212 -10.55 -18.67 -17.40
C VAL A 212 -11.96 -19.11 -17.81
N ALA A 213 -12.04 -20.04 -18.75
CA ALA A 213 -13.29 -20.64 -19.20
C ALA A 213 -14.03 -21.35 -18.05
N GLN A 214 -15.35 -21.20 -18.02
CA GLN A 214 -16.23 -21.80 -17.02
C GLN A 214 -17.04 -22.92 -17.67
N SER A 215 -16.86 -24.14 -17.17
CA SER A 215 -17.57 -25.33 -17.63
C SER A 215 -19.01 -25.39 -17.10
N ALA A 216 -19.30 -24.74 -15.97
CA ALA A 216 -20.66 -24.58 -15.47
C ALA A 216 -20.91 -23.26 -14.74
N VAL A 217 -22.14 -22.80 -14.77
CA VAL A 217 -22.66 -21.66 -13.99
C VAL A 217 -23.79 -22.15 -13.08
N PHE A 218 -23.70 -21.82 -11.81
CA PHE A 218 -24.70 -22.16 -10.80
C PHE A 218 -25.63 -20.98 -10.57
N ARG A 219 -26.94 -21.24 -10.63
CA ARG A 219 -27.99 -20.24 -10.44
C ARG A 219 -28.88 -20.63 -9.27
N VAL A 220 -29.35 -19.62 -8.54
CA VAL A 220 -30.41 -19.74 -7.54
C VAL A 220 -31.50 -18.74 -7.92
N ASN A 221 -32.73 -19.21 -8.10
CA ASN A 221 -33.85 -18.39 -8.60
C ASN A 221 -33.51 -17.64 -9.91
N GLY A 222 -32.73 -18.27 -10.80
CA GLY A 222 -32.25 -17.68 -12.06
C GLY A 222 -31.04 -16.73 -11.95
N ASN A 223 -30.60 -16.38 -10.75
CA ASN A 223 -29.47 -15.48 -10.52
C ASN A 223 -28.17 -16.26 -10.37
N ALA A 224 -27.12 -15.86 -11.10
CA ALA A 224 -25.82 -16.52 -11.05
C ALA A 224 -25.16 -16.27 -9.69
N VAL A 225 -24.98 -17.35 -8.92
CA VAL A 225 -24.36 -17.33 -7.58
C VAL A 225 -22.94 -17.89 -7.59
N GLY A 226 -22.54 -18.57 -8.65
CA GLY A 226 -21.17 -19.03 -8.84
C GLY A 226 -20.94 -19.67 -10.20
N SER A 227 -19.69 -20.07 -10.44
CA SER A 227 -19.27 -20.81 -11.62
C SER A 227 -18.07 -21.69 -11.32
N ILE A 228 -17.78 -22.64 -12.18
CA ILE A 228 -16.62 -23.53 -12.05
C ILE A 228 -15.91 -23.68 -13.39
N SER A 229 -14.58 -23.79 -13.38
CA SER A 229 -13.80 -24.14 -14.56
C SER A 229 -13.78 -25.64 -14.82
N ASP A 230 -13.36 -26.05 -16.01
CA ASP A 230 -13.00 -27.43 -16.36
C ASP A 230 -11.96 -28.07 -15.40
N LYS A 231 -11.08 -27.24 -14.82
CA LYS A 231 -10.07 -27.62 -13.81
C LYS A 231 -10.57 -27.63 -12.35
N GLY A 232 -11.87 -27.47 -12.12
CA GLY A 232 -12.44 -27.51 -10.76
C GLY A 232 -12.17 -26.28 -9.89
N TYR A 233 -11.83 -25.14 -10.48
CA TYR A 233 -11.72 -23.87 -9.75
C TYR A 233 -13.10 -23.22 -9.64
N VAL A 234 -13.64 -23.17 -8.42
CA VAL A 234 -14.95 -22.57 -8.15
C VAL A 234 -14.81 -21.07 -7.87
N THR A 235 -15.73 -20.30 -8.43
CA THR A 235 -15.89 -18.88 -8.16
C THR A 235 -17.28 -18.63 -7.60
N ILE A 236 -17.36 -17.99 -6.44
CA ILE A 236 -18.63 -17.62 -5.81
C ILE A 236 -18.90 -16.13 -6.04
N ASN A 237 -20.09 -15.81 -6.56
CA ASN A 237 -20.59 -14.44 -6.60
C ASN A 237 -21.24 -14.11 -5.25
N ALA A 238 -20.41 -13.64 -4.32
CA ALA A 238 -20.83 -13.35 -2.96
C ALA A 238 -22.08 -12.44 -2.86
N PRO A 239 -22.18 -11.31 -3.61
CA PRO A 239 -23.35 -10.45 -3.53
C PRO A 239 -24.66 -11.17 -3.88
N ASN A 240 -24.67 -11.92 -5.00
CA ASN A 240 -25.87 -12.65 -5.41
C ASN A 240 -26.19 -13.78 -4.43
N LEU A 241 -25.20 -14.56 -3.98
CA LEU A 241 -25.42 -15.65 -3.03
C LEU A 241 -26.02 -15.15 -1.71
N ILE A 242 -25.47 -14.07 -1.14
CA ILE A 242 -25.99 -13.46 0.10
C ILE A 242 -27.41 -12.93 -0.13
N GLN A 243 -27.66 -12.25 -1.25
CA GLN A 243 -28.97 -11.69 -1.55
C GLN A 243 -30.04 -12.79 -1.73
N GLU A 244 -29.72 -13.90 -2.37
CA GLU A 244 -30.64 -15.04 -2.51
C GLU A 244 -30.93 -15.70 -1.17
N THR A 245 -29.92 -15.85 -0.31
CA THR A 245 -30.10 -16.33 1.06
C THR A 245 -31.06 -15.43 1.84
N ASP A 246 -30.85 -14.12 1.80
CA ASP A 246 -31.71 -13.15 2.48
C ASP A 246 -33.15 -13.18 1.93
N SER A 247 -33.29 -13.20 0.60
CA SER A 247 -34.59 -13.18 -0.07
C SER A 247 -35.40 -14.46 0.14
N SER A 248 -34.71 -15.58 0.36
CA SER A 248 -35.33 -16.88 0.68
C SER A 248 -35.63 -17.03 2.18
N GLY A 249 -35.33 -16.02 3.00
CA GLY A 249 -35.53 -16.07 4.45
C GLY A 249 -34.60 -17.06 5.17
N LEU A 250 -33.47 -17.42 4.54
CA LEU A 250 -32.51 -18.38 5.08
C LEU A 250 -31.48 -17.69 5.97
N GLU A 251 -30.96 -18.42 6.95
CA GLU A 251 -29.87 -17.91 7.80
C GLU A 251 -28.56 -17.86 7.01
N ARG A 252 -27.82 -16.74 7.09
CA ARG A 252 -26.53 -16.58 6.37
C ARG A 252 -25.44 -17.55 6.79
N GLU A 253 -25.52 -18.14 7.99
CA GLU A 253 -24.59 -19.20 8.40
C GLU A 253 -24.73 -20.45 7.51
N SER A 254 -25.89 -20.68 6.87
CA SER A 254 -26.10 -21.80 5.93
C SER A 254 -25.19 -21.74 4.70
N ILE A 255 -24.74 -20.55 4.29
CA ILE A 255 -23.86 -20.35 3.12
C ILE A 255 -22.38 -20.19 3.48
N LYS A 256 -21.99 -20.32 4.75
CA LYS A 256 -20.60 -20.15 5.19
C LYS A 256 -19.60 -21.05 4.47
N GLY A 257 -20.01 -22.29 4.17
CA GLY A 257 -19.18 -23.27 3.47
C GLY A 257 -18.71 -22.80 2.09
N PHE A 258 -19.46 -21.89 1.44
CA PHE A 258 -19.10 -21.36 0.12
C PHE A 258 -17.96 -20.34 0.14
N PHE A 259 -17.62 -19.82 1.32
CA PHE A 259 -16.57 -18.82 1.51
C PHE A 259 -15.26 -19.43 2.04
N HIS A 260 -15.20 -20.76 2.16
CA HIS A 260 -14.03 -21.48 2.62
C HIS A 260 -13.22 -22.05 1.45
N TRP A 261 -11.97 -21.60 1.31
CA TRP A 261 -11.06 -21.98 0.22
C TRP A 261 -10.84 -23.50 0.10
N GLY A 262 -10.79 -24.21 1.23
CA GLY A 262 -10.62 -25.67 1.26
C GLY A 262 -11.79 -26.47 0.69
N SER A 263 -13.00 -25.90 0.67
CA SER A 263 -14.21 -26.56 0.16
C SER A 263 -14.46 -26.33 -1.33
N MET A 264 -13.69 -25.44 -1.97
CA MET A 264 -13.99 -24.87 -3.28
C MET A 264 -12.87 -25.03 -4.32
N ASN A 265 -11.77 -25.68 -3.94
CA ASN A 265 -10.65 -25.95 -4.83
C ASN A 265 -10.67 -27.40 -5.30
N ASN A 266 -10.47 -27.60 -6.60
CA ASN A 266 -10.37 -28.91 -7.22
C ASN A 266 -11.61 -29.78 -6.95
N THR A 267 -12.77 -29.11 -6.89
CA THR A 267 -14.08 -29.71 -6.69
C THR A 267 -14.74 -29.93 -8.05
N ASP A 268 -15.71 -30.83 -8.16
CA ASP A 268 -16.53 -31.00 -9.37
C ASP A 268 -17.86 -30.21 -9.30
N SER A 269 -18.52 -30.06 -10.45
CA SER A 269 -19.78 -29.31 -10.54
C SER A 269 -20.91 -29.94 -9.71
N LEU A 270 -20.97 -31.27 -9.64
CA LEU A 270 -22.01 -32.01 -8.90
C LEU A 270 -21.92 -31.76 -7.39
N THR A 271 -20.70 -31.63 -6.87
CA THR A 271 -20.44 -31.35 -5.46
C THR A 271 -20.90 -29.93 -5.11
N VAL A 272 -20.58 -28.94 -5.95
CA VAL A 272 -21.04 -27.56 -5.75
C VAL A 272 -22.56 -27.47 -5.87
N GLU A 273 -23.16 -28.14 -6.85
CA GLU A 273 -24.61 -28.25 -7.00
C GLU A 273 -25.25 -28.87 -5.76
N SER A 274 -24.74 -29.99 -5.26
CA SER A 274 -25.24 -30.66 -4.06
C SER A 274 -25.20 -29.75 -2.83
N MET A 275 -24.09 -29.02 -2.65
CA MET A 275 -23.98 -28.02 -1.59
C MET A 275 -25.05 -26.93 -1.72
N LEU A 276 -25.28 -26.41 -2.92
CA LEU A 276 -26.31 -25.39 -3.17
C LEU A 276 -27.71 -25.95 -2.93
N ARG A 277 -28.02 -27.14 -3.42
CA ARG A 277 -29.32 -27.79 -3.25
C ARG A 277 -29.62 -28.10 -1.79
N LYS A 278 -28.61 -28.40 -0.98
CA LYS A 278 -28.77 -28.56 0.47
C LYS A 278 -29.28 -27.29 1.16
N VAL A 279 -28.95 -26.11 0.63
CA VAL A 279 -29.35 -24.81 1.19
C VAL A 279 -30.63 -24.28 0.54
N PHE A 280 -30.72 -24.35 -0.79
CA PHE A 280 -31.77 -23.68 -1.58
C PHE A 280 -32.78 -24.66 -2.22
N GLY A 281 -32.59 -25.97 -2.08
CA GLY A 281 -33.49 -26.98 -2.63
C GLY A 281 -33.61 -26.92 -4.15
N ASP A 282 -34.85 -26.97 -4.63
CA ASP A 282 -35.18 -27.02 -6.05
C ASP A 282 -34.98 -25.68 -6.78
N ALA A 283 -34.70 -24.60 -6.05
CA ALA A 283 -34.40 -23.29 -6.63
C ALA A 283 -33.04 -23.23 -7.36
N VAL A 284 -32.24 -24.29 -7.26
CA VAL A 284 -30.92 -24.41 -7.88
C VAL A 284 -31.04 -24.93 -9.30
N ASP A 285 -30.42 -24.19 -10.22
CA ASP A 285 -30.24 -24.56 -11.62
C ASP A 285 -28.75 -24.54 -11.98
N VAL A 286 -28.34 -25.47 -12.86
CA VAL A 286 -26.95 -25.60 -13.29
C VAL A 286 -26.88 -25.60 -14.81
N GLU A 287 -26.28 -24.55 -15.35
CA GLU A 287 -26.04 -24.41 -16.77
C GLU A 287 -24.64 -24.94 -17.08
N SER A 288 -24.56 -26.06 -17.81
CA SER A 288 -23.29 -26.68 -18.22
C SER A 288 -22.98 -26.34 -19.67
N PHE A 289 -21.70 -26.11 -19.98
CA PHE A 289 -21.25 -25.66 -21.29
C PHE A 289 -20.34 -26.69 -21.95
N ALA A 290 -20.57 -26.92 -23.25
CA ALA A 290 -19.65 -27.69 -24.08
C ALA A 290 -18.35 -26.91 -24.34
N GLU A 291 -17.29 -27.64 -24.67
CA GLU A 291 -16.02 -27.06 -25.11
C GLU A 291 -16.24 -26.11 -26.30
N GLY A 292 -15.63 -24.93 -26.26
CA GLY A 292 -15.83 -23.87 -27.26
C GLY A 292 -17.06 -22.97 -27.06
N SER A 293 -17.98 -23.32 -26.15
CA SER A 293 -19.14 -22.48 -25.76
C SER A 293 -19.08 -22.02 -24.30
N MET A 294 -17.98 -22.30 -23.60
CA MET A 294 -17.77 -21.93 -22.21
C MET A 294 -17.63 -20.41 -22.05
N PRO A 295 -18.45 -19.74 -21.23
CA PRO A 295 -18.22 -18.35 -20.91
C PRO A 295 -16.95 -18.20 -20.10
N THR A 296 -16.29 -17.08 -20.24
CA THR A 296 -15.17 -16.70 -19.37
C THR A 296 -15.68 -16.33 -17.99
N ARG A 297 -14.83 -16.50 -16.97
CA ARG A 297 -15.09 -16.05 -15.60
C ARG A 297 -15.52 -14.58 -15.56
N GLY A 298 -14.88 -13.74 -16.39
CA GLY A 298 -15.20 -12.32 -16.52
C GLY A 298 -16.62 -12.09 -17.02
N GLU A 299 -17.07 -12.83 -18.04
CA GLU A 299 -18.43 -12.73 -18.58
C GLU A 299 -19.49 -13.17 -17.57
N VAL A 300 -19.27 -14.27 -16.86
CA VAL A 300 -20.17 -14.71 -15.78
C VAL A 300 -20.22 -13.67 -14.65
N GLY A 301 -19.07 -13.13 -14.27
CA GLY A 301 -18.96 -12.07 -13.27
C GLY A 301 -19.74 -10.81 -13.66
N GLU A 302 -19.62 -10.39 -14.91
CA GLU A 302 -20.32 -9.21 -15.45
C GLU A 302 -21.84 -9.45 -15.57
N GLN A 303 -22.26 -10.65 -15.99
CA GLN A 303 -23.67 -11.05 -15.95
C GLN A 303 -24.22 -10.96 -14.52
N SER A 304 -23.51 -11.56 -13.56
CA SER A 304 -23.90 -11.59 -12.16
C SER A 304 -23.99 -10.16 -11.58
N ARG A 305 -23.04 -9.29 -11.94
CA ARG A 305 -23.02 -7.87 -11.55
C ARG A 305 -24.23 -7.13 -12.09
N ARG A 306 -24.59 -7.31 -13.36
CA ARG A 306 -25.79 -6.70 -13.95
C ARG A 306 -27.06 -7.19 -13.27
N GLN A 307 -27.17 -8.49 -12.96
CA GLN A 307 -28.30 -9.04 -12.21
C GLN A 307 -28.43 -8.43 -10.81
N PHE A 308 -27.32 -8.23 -10.11
CA PHE A 308 -27.31 -7.54 -8.82
C PHE A 308 -27.80 -6.09 -8.95
N MET A 309 -27.24 -5.33 -9.90
CA MET A 309 -27.58 -3.92 -10.10
C MET A 309 -29.04 -3.71 -10.53
N ASN A 310 -29.57 -4.53 -11.44
CA ASN A 310 -30.96 -4.40 -11.90
C ASN A 310 -31.97 -4.58 -10.75
N ARG A 311 -31.73 -5.55 -9.88
CA ARG A 311 -32.58 -5.79 -8.70
C ARG A 311 -32.49 -4.67 -7.68
N TYR A 312 -31.31 -4.08 -7.54
CA TYR A 312 -31.12 -2.92 -6.68
C TYR A 312 -32.02 -1.76 -7.13
N VAL A 313 -32.04 -1.47 -8.44
CA VAL A 313 -32.89 -0.41 -9.03
C VAL A 313 -34.38 -0.73 -8.90
N GLU A 314 -34.80 -1.98 -9.08
CA GLU A 314 -36.21 -2.39 -8.93
C GLU A 314 -36.74 -2.24 -7.49
N ILE A 315 -35.90 -2.53 -6.49
CA ILE A 315 -36.26 -2.39 -5.08
C ILE A 315 -36.45 -0.91 -4.73
N GLU A 316 -35.57 -0.02 -5.20
CA GLU A 316 -35.70 1.43 -4.97
C GLU A 316 -36.88 2.05 -5.73
N GLY A 317 -37.17 1.59 -6.95
CA GLY A 317 -38.33 2.03 -7.74
C GLY A 317 -39.69 1.68 -7.12
N ARG A 318 -39.79 0.58 -6.37
CA ARG A 318 -41.03 0.24 -5.63
C ARG A 318 -41.21 1.08 -4.35
N HIS A 319 -40.13 1.55 -3.75
CA HIS A 319 -40.19 2.36 -2.52
C HIS A 319 -40.48 3.84 -2.78
N SER A 320 -40.24 4.35 -3.99
CA SER A 320 -40.62 5.71 -4.39
C SER A 320 -42.10 5.85 -4.77
N ILE A 321 -42.74 4.78 -5.26
CA ILE A 321 -44.18 4.78 -5.59
C ILE A 321 -45.05 4.60 -4.33
N SER A 322 -44.53 3.95 -3.27
CA SER A 322 -45.24 3.77 -2.00
C SER A 322 -45.25 5.02 -1.08
N ARG A 323 -44.57 6.11 -1.46
CA ARG A 323 -44.49 7.36 -0.69
C ARG A 323 -45.06 8.58 -1.44
N ALA A 324 -45.68 8.38 -2.60
CA ALA A 324 -46.49 9.37 -3.29
C ALA A 324 -47.98 9.07 -3.03
#